data_AF-A0A1Q3SH01-F1
#
_entry.id   AF-A0A1Q3SH01-F1
#
_cell.length_a   1.000
_cell.length_b   1.000
_cell.length_c   1.000
_cell.angle_alpha   90.00
_cell.angle_beta   90.00
_cell.angle_gamma   90.00
#
_symmetry.space_group_name_H-M   'P 1'
#
loop_
_entity.id
_entity.type
_entity.pdbx_description
1 polymer ?
#
loop_
_entity_poly.entity_id
_entity_poly.type
_entity_poly.pdbx_seq_one_letter_code
_entity_poly.pdbx_strand_id
1 'polypeptide(L)'
;MADIHFVMLFNGTGNDDHDPALTNVVKMRDGLVKDDKQFVIYRDGIGNDKQWGWLTAWFSKLTGWGGGWVMHRAYKELLTTLRKAIADRKIKPNDTLHFSVNGFSRGSALARHFAIHYIQGRLIKDIPLKFKIDLQVKLDAEYLFDTVGAFGIPFDIWLLTKIGIYDQQIDPGWDFYIPKDTKAYHALSVDEQRKPFTPKLIDKNKLIEEVWFDGDHSSVGGGYPTTKKDEILSDENPLRYMVRRAMENGLRFVDSFLKEHQIEKYLQNPLGTIHTPLWKEWPETQRGPRKIYIQRENMPSNLSPLVAESVVKRMENDRTYRPTALKNLPKFRILKEDHKVESYPPQKVTDLWTSLDKLAASKVLQFTKPSSLAVGASQGAPILPEERKKSIVKRR
;
A
#
# COMPACT_ATOMS: atom_id res chain seq x y z
N MET A 1 -18.03 21.07 23.22
CA MET A 1 -17.26 19.84 22.94
C MET A 1 -17.46 19.55 21.48
N ALA A 2 -16.40 19.71 20.69
CA ALA A 2 -16.36 19.39 19.28
C ALA A 2 -15.38 18.22 19.06
N ASP A 3 -15.62 17.45 18.01
CA ASP A 3 -14.71 16.42 17.53
C ASP A 3 -13.79 17.02 16.46
N ILE A 4 -12.49 16.88 16.70
CA ILE A 4 -11.43 17.49 15.89
C ILE A 4 -10.49 16.39 15.41
N HIS A 5 -10.41 16.20 14.10
CA HIS A 5 -9.67 15.11 13.48
C HIS A 5 -8.27 15.53 13.03
N PHE A 6 -7.28 14.70 13.31
CA PHE A 6 -5.91 14.79 12.80
C PHE A 6 -5.61 13.53 11.99
N VAL A 7 -5.38 13.72 10.69
CA VAL A 7 -5.10 12.62 9.76
C VAL A 7 -3.64 12.70 9.32
N MET A 8 -2.87 11.68 9.70
CA MET A 8 -1.46 11.55 9.33
C MET A 8 -1.33 10.59 8.15
N LEU A 9 -0.70 11.00 7.04
CA LEU A 9 -0.55 10.17 5.84
C LEU A 9 0.93 9.97 5.50
N PHE A 10 1.35 8.71 5.32
CA PHE A 10 2.72 8.30 5.01
C PHE A 10 2.77 7.55 3.67
N ASN A 11 3.36 8.18 2.65
CA ASN A 11 3.42 7.59 1.32
C ASN A 11 4.43 6.43 1.19
N GLY A 12 4.30 5.64 0.13
CA GLY A 12 5.21 4.55 -0.22
C GLY A 12 6.59 5.05 -0.64
N THR A 13 7.63 4.23 -0.41
CA THR A 13 9.01 4.59 -0.75
C THR A 13 9.22 4.79 -2.25
N GLY A 14 9.89 5.89 -2.60
CA GLY A 14 10.17 6.24 -3.99
C GLY A 14 9.02 6.92 -4.69
N ASN A 15 7.93 7.21 -3.97
CA ASN A 15 6.80 8.01 -4.47
C ASN A 15 6.80 9.41 -3.84
N ASP A 16 6.46 10.43 -4.62
CA ASP A 16 6.00 11.76 -4.15
C ASP A 16 4.65 12.13 -4.77
N ASP A 17 4.20 13.34 -4.47
CA ASP A 17 2.99 13.97 -5.00
C ASP A 17 3.19 14.74 -6.30
N HIS A 18 4.39 14.68 -6.89
CA HIS A 18 4.69 15.19 -8.23
C HIS A 18 4.78 14.07 -9.27
N ASP A 19 4.75 12.81 -8.84
CA ASP A 19 4.70 11.66 -9.73
C ASP A 19 3.45 11.71 -10.61
N PRO A 20 3.57 11.45 -11.92
CA PRO A 20 2.42 11.38 -12.84
C PRO A 20 1.46 10.23 -12.48
N ALA A 21 1.91 9.29 -11.65
CA ALA A 21 1.16 8.13 -11.17
C ALA A 21 0.97 8.23 -9.65
N LEU A 22 -0.17 8.74 -9.22
CA LEU A 22 -0.45 8.96 -7.80
C LEU A 22 -0.71 7.65 -7.04
N THR A 23 -0.21 7.58 -5.81
CA THR A 23 -0.59 6.52 -4.87
C THR A 23 -1.96 6.78 -4.27
N ASN A 24 -2.61 5.74 -3.76
CA ASN A 24 -3.87 5.85 -3.04
C ASN A 24 -3.74 6.70 -1.76
N VAL A 25 -2.55 6.81 -1.16
CA VAL A 25 -2.29 7.74 -0.04
C VAL A 25 -2.41 9.18 -0.49
N VAL A 26 -1.84 9.53 -1.65
CA VAL A 26 -1.94 10.89 -2.23
C VAL A 26 -3.37 11.19 -2.65
N LYS A 27 -4.04 10.26 -3.33
CA LYS A 27 -5.47 10.40 -3.68
C LYS A 27 -6.32 10.66 -2.43
N MET A 28 -6.14 9.90 -1.35
CA MET A 28 -6.84 10.14 -0.07
C MET A 28 -6.51 11.51 0.52
N ARG A 29 -5.24 11.93 0.55
CA ARG A 29 -4.83 13.26 1.01
C ARG A 29 -5.56 14.37 0.27
N ASP A 30 -5.66 14.25 -1.05
CA ASP A 30 -6.28 15.25 -1.91
C ASP A 30 -7.80 15.29 -1.73
N GLY A 31 -8.41 14.11 -1.51
CA GLY A 31 -9.82 13.98 -1.19
C GLY A 31 -10.23 14.47 0.19
N LEU A 32 -9.33 14.46 1.20
CA LEU A 32 -9.68 14.87 2.57
C LEU A 32 -9.98 16.37 2.67
N VAL A 33 -11.08 16.71 3.35
CA VAL A 33 -11.42 18.09 3.74
C VAL A 33 -10.33 18.64 4.67
N LYS A 34 -9.94 19.89 4.47
CA LYS A 34 -8.92 20.58 5.28
C LYS A 34 -9.55 21.86 5.84
N ASP A 35 -9.91 21.84 7.12
CA ASP A 35 -10.55 22.96 7.80
C ASP A 35 -10.24 22.94 9.31
N ASP A 36 -10.95 23.76 10.08
CA ASP A 36 -10.72 23.92 11.52
C ASP A 36 -11.16 22.70 12.36
N LYS A 37 -11.81 21.71 11.76
CA LYS A 37 -12.24 20.45 12.40
C LYS A 37 -11.50 19.23 11.86
N GLN A 38 -10.77 19.34 10.75
CA GLN A 38 -9.98 18.24 10.18
C GLN A 38 -8.64 18.75 9.63
N PHE A 39 -7.58 18.40 10.34
CA PHE A 39 -6.20 18.72 9.99
C PHE A 39 -5.55 17.53 9.29
N VAL A 40 -4.93 17.78 8.15
CA VAL A 40 -4.28 16.75 7.32
C VAL A 40 -2.78 17.02 7.27
N ILE A 41 -1.97 16.04 7.66
CA ILE A 41 -0.51 16.11 7.66
C ILE A 41 0.00 14.97 6.80
N TYR A 42 0.70 15.31 5.73
CA TYR A 42 1.21 14.35 4.75
C TYR A 42 2.74 14.28 4.76
N ARG A 43 3.27 13.10 4.47
CA ARG A 43 4.70 12.83 4.32
C ARG A 43 4.97 11.99 3.09
N ASP A 44 5.93 12.44 2.30
CA ASP A 44 6.49 11.65 1.22
C ASP A 44 7.16 10.38 1.74
N GLY A 45 7.31 9.41 0.83
CA GLY A 45 7.97 8.17 1.15
C GLY A 45 9.44 8.35 1.46
N ILE A 46 10.00 7.42 2.24
CA ILE A 46 11.45 7.36 2.47
C ILE A 46 12.19 7.32 1.12
N GLY A 47 13.23 8.13 0.96
CA GLY A 47 14.12 8.08 -0.21
C GLY A 47 13.62 8.80 -1.46
N ASN A 48 12.71 9.77 -1.29
CA ASN A 48 12.40 10.76 -2.31
C ASN A 48 13.29 12.01 -2.13
N ASP A 49 14.05 12.34 -3.17
CA ASP A 49 15.17 13.28 -3.12
C ASP A 49 14.75 14.69 -3.55
N LYS A 50 14.24 15.49 -2.60
CA LYS A 50 14.29 16.96 -2.70
C LYS A 50 14.85 17.66 -1.46
N GLN A 51 15.42 16.92 -0.51
CA GLN A 51 16.07 17.52 0.67
C GLN A 51 17.54 17.14 0.87
N TRP A 52 18.09 16.14 0.17
CA TRP A 52 19.48 15.67 0.34
C TRP A 52 20.05 15.09 -0.97
N GLY A 53 21.37 15.19 -1.17
CA GLY A 53 22.04 14.67 -2.38
C GLY A 53 22.02 13.15 -2.49
N TRP A 54 22.28 12.63 -3.70
CA TRP A 54 22.17 11.21 -4.09
C TRP A 54 22.87 10.19 -3.15
N LEU A 55 23.98 10.58 -2.51
CA LEU A 55 24.71 9.74 -1.54
C LEU A 55 23.94 9.55 -0.21
N THR A 56 23.20 10.56 0.24
CA THR A 56 22.40 10.52 1.48
C THR A 56 21.05 9.83 1.27
N ALA A 57 20.48 9.96 0.07
CA ALA A 57 19.34 9.18 -0.40
C ALA A 57 19.62 7.67 -0.33
N TRP A 58 20.79 7.28 -0.84
CA TRP A 58 21.28 5.91 -0.81
C TRP A 58 21.51 5.44 0.63
N PHE A 59 22.18 6.23 1.48
CA PHE A 59 22.39 5.90 2.91
C PHE A 59 21.09 5.83 3.74
N SER A 60 20.10 6.68 3.49
CA SER A 60 18.81 6.69 4.20
C SER A 60 17.92 5.50 3.86
N LYS A 61 17.97 5.02 2.61
CA LYS A 61 17.34 3.76 2.17
C LYS A 61 18.00 2.53 2.82
N LEU A 62 19.31 2.58 3.06
CA LEU A 62 20.12 1.45 3.55
C LEU A 62 20.10 1.23 5.07
N THR A 63 19.88 2.27 5.90
CA THR A 63 20.23 2.20 7.33
C THR A 63 19.05 2.27 8.30
N GLY A 64 17.81 2.46 7.83
CA GLY A 64 16.65 2.68 8.70
C GLY A 64 16.59 4.07 9.36
N TRP A 65 17.67 4.86 9.30
CA TRP A 65 17.75 6.22 9.85
C TRP A 65 16.77 7.20 9.17
N GLY A 66 16.46 7.00 7.90
CA GLY A 66 15.47 7.82 7.17
C GLY A 66 14.07 7.75 7.79
N GLY A 67 13.66 6.58 8.27
CA GLY A 67 12.37 6.40 8.94
C GLY A 67 12.29 7.21 10.24
N GLY A 68 13.31 7.13 11.11
CA GLY A 68 13.35 7.90 12.35
C GLY A 68 13.25 9.41 12.13
N TRP A 69 13.88 9.93 11.08
CA TRP A 69 13.77 11.34 10.70
C TRP A 69 12.37 11.72 10.19
N VAL A 70 11.77 10.91 9.32
CA VAL A 70 10.38 11.11 8.83
C VAL A 70 9.42 11.19 10.02
N MET A 71 9.58 10.28 10.98
CA MET A 71 8.79 10.22 12.20
C MET A 71 8.96 11.47 13.06
N HIS A 72 10.21 11.91 13.28
CA HIS A 72 10.50 13.14 14.01
C HIS A 72 9.86 14.37 13.34
N ARG A 73 9.98 14.49 12.01
CA ARG A 73 9.37 15.59 11.24
C ARG A 73 7.85 15.55 11.28
N ALA A 74 7.23 14.38 11.11
CA ALA A 74 5.78 14.19 11.22
C ALA A 74 5.28 14.64 12.61
N TYR A 75 5.95 14.19 13.67
CA TYR A 75 5.59 14.56 15.04
C TYR A 75 5.80 16.05 15.32
N LYS A 76 6.90 16.64 14.84
CA LYS A 76 7.17 18.07 15.00
C LYS A 76 6.10 18.94 14.32
N GLU A 77 5.70 18.60 13.10
CA GLU A 77 4.63 19.32 12.40
C GLU A 77 3.29 19.14 13.11
N LEU A 78 2.96 17.92 13.54
CA LEU A 78 1.77 17.67 14.33
C LEU A 78 1.69 18.58 15.57
N LEU A 79 2.76 18.62 16.37
CA LEU A 79 2.82 19.50 17.54
C LEU A 79 2.77 20.98 17.19
N THR A 80 3.23 21.37 16.00
CA THR A 80 3.18 22.77 15.54
C THR A 80 1.76 23.13 15.13
N THR A 81 1.09 22.27 14.35
CA THR A 81 -0.31 22.42 13.94
C THR A 81 -1.23 22.48 15.15
N LEU A 82 -1.06 21.56 16.11
CA LEU A 82 -1.83 21.55 17.34
C LEU A 82 -1.65 22.85 18.14
N ARG A 83 -0.41 23.30 18.35
CA ARG A 83 -0.13 24.57 19.04
C ARG A 83 -0.82 25.75 18.39
N LYS A 84 -0.73 25.83 17.06
CA LYS A 84 -1.34 26.90 16.28
C LYS A 84 -2.87 26.85 16.40
N ALA A 85 -3.48 25.68 16.26
CA ALA A 85 -4.93 25.51 16.38
C ALA A 85 -5.46 25.88 17.78
N ILE A 86 -4.71 25.57 18.84
CA ILE A 86 -5.03 26.03 20.21
C ILE A 86 -4.88 27.55 20.33
N ALA A 87 -3.79 28.12 19.85
CA ALA A 87 -3.54 29.57 19.90
C ALA A 87 -4.61 30.37 19.14
N ASP A 88 -5.05 29.87 17.99
CA ASP A 88 -6.09 30.43 17.14
C ASP A 88 -7.52 30.15 17.69
N ARG A 89 -7.65 29.52 18.86
CA ARG A 89 -8.92 29.14 19.53
C ARG A 89 -9.82 28.20 18.71
N LYS A 90 -9.23 27.45 17.78
CA LYS A 90 -9.91 26.41 16.98
C LYS A 90 -10.15 25.15 17.82
N ILE A 91 -9.19 24.84 18.70
CA ILE A 91 -9.30 23.78 19.71
C ILE A 91 -9.58 24.44 21.07
N LYS A 92 -10.61 23.96 21.77
CA LYS A 92 -11.07 24.51 23.05
C LYS A 92 -11.04 23.45 24.16
N PRO A 93 -11.11 23.85 25.44
CA PRO A 93 -11.28 22.90 26.54
C PRO A 93 -12.50 22.01 26.32
N ASN A 94 -12.36 20.74 26.70
CA ASN A 94 -13.33 19.65 26.57
C ASN A 94 -13.62 19.18 25.13
N ASP A 95 -12.84 19.62 24.14
CA ASP A 95 -12.91 19.04 22.80
C ASP A 95 -12.24 17.65 22.76
N THR A 96 -12.68 16.81 21.83
CA THR A 96 -12.11 15.49 21.58
C THR A 96 -11.20 15.56 20.36
N LEU A 97 -9.93 15.21 20.53
CA LEU A 97 -8.96 15.08 19.46
C LEU A 97 -8.90 13.64 18.99
N HIS A 98 -9.31 13.44 17.75
CA HIS A 98 -9.39 12.17 17.04
C HIS A 98 -8.19 12.02 16.12
N PHE A 99 -7.40 10.97 16.29
CA PHE A 99 -6.22 10.70 15.48
C PHE A 99 -6.42 9.50 14.58
N SER A 100 -5.98 9.61 13.34
CA SER A 100 -5.92 8.50 12.39
C SER A 100 -4.61 8.53 11.62
N VAL A 101 -4.10 7.35 11.30
CA VAL A 101 -2.90 7.20 10.47
C VAL A 101 -3.23 6.43 9.19
N ASN A 102 -2.62 6.81 8.09
CA ASN A 102 -2.76 6.15 6.80
C ASN A 102 -1.36 5.93 6.21
N GLY A 103 -1.18 4.84 5.47
CA GLY A 103 0.01 4.71 4.66
C GLY A 103 0.00 3.55 3.68
N PHE A 104 0.98 3.55 2.79
CA PHE A 104 1.21 2.51 1.78
C PHE A 104 2.61 1.90 1.90
N SER A 105 2.74 0.58 1.78
CA SER A 105 4.02 -0.13 1.74
C SER A 105 4.83 0.09 3.02
N ARG A 106 6.07 0.57 2.91
CA ARG A 106 6.87 1.05 4.05
C ARG A 106 6.24 2.26 4.76
N GLY A 107 5.46 3.08 4.05
CA GLY A 107 4.65 4.13 4.65
C GLY A 107 3.61 3.58 5.64
N SER A 108 2.97 2.45 5.34
CA SER A 108 2.08 1.76 6.29
C SER A 108 2.85 1.25 7.52
N ALA A 109 4.08 0.78 7.32
CA ALA A 109 4.92 0.32 8.42
C ALA A 109 5.35 1.50 9.32
N LEU A 110 5.65 2.67 8.74
CA LEU A 110 5.85 3.92 9.49
C LEU A 110 4.58 4.37 10.20
N ALA A 111 3.41 4.27 9.55
CA ALA A 111 2.12 4.66 10.12
C ALA A 111 1.82 3.87 11.40
N ARG A 112 1.98 2.54 11.36
CA ARG A 112 1.85 1.65 12.52
C ARG A 112 2.79 2.03 13.66
N HIS A 113 4.06 2.22 13.33
CA HIS A 113 5.07 2.65 14.30
C HIS A 113 4.75 4.03 14.90
N PHE A 114 4.18 4.94 14.12
CA PHE A 114 3.83 6.30 14.55
C PHE A 114 2.63 6.28 15.50
N ALA A 115 1.61 5.50 15.15
CA ALA A 115 0.44 5.28 15.99
C ALA A 115 0.85 4.81 17.39
N ILE A 116 1.68 3.76 17.49
CA ILE A 116 2.05 3.20 18.79
C ILE A 116 3.03 4.09 19.59
N HIS A 117 4.12 4.57 19.00
CA HIS A 117 5.15 5.27 19.80
C HIS A 117 4.93 6.77 19.96
N TYR A 118 4.32 7.43 18.96
CA TYR A 118 4.20 8.88 18.96
C TYR A 118 2.81 9.33 19.38
N ILE A 119 1.75 8.71 18.87
CA ILE A 119 0.37 9.07 19.28
C ILE A 119 0.07 8.45 20.65
N GLN A 120 0.05 7.13 20.74
CA GLN A 120 -0.27 6.41 21.98
C GLN A 120 0.82 6.61 23.05
N GLY A 121 2.08 6.47 22.67
CA GLY A 121 3.21 6.48 23.59
C GLY A 121 3.56 7.87 24.17
N ARG A 122 3.31 8.95 23.42
CA ARG A 122 3.70 10.33 23.79
C ARG A 122 2.51 11.27 23.78
N LEU A 123 1.85 11.44 22.63
CA LEU A 123 0.87 12.51 22.42
C LEU A 123 -0.30 12.50 23.42
N ILE A 124 -0.91 11.32 23.63
CA ILE A 124 -2.03 11.14 24.56
C ILE A 124 -1.62 11.51 26.00
N LYS A 125 -0.37 11.25 26.38
CA LYS A 125 0.16 11.55 27.72
C LYS A 125 0.59 13.01 27.85
N ASP A 126 1.22 13.55 26.81
CA ASP A 126 1.93 14.82 26.86
C ASP A 126 1.04 16.03 26.60
N ILE A 127 0.04 15.94 25.69
CA ILE A 127 -0.76 17.11 25.29
C ILE A 127 -1.50 17.74 26.48
N PRO A 128 -2.33 17.02 27.26
CA PRO A 128 -3.15 17.66 28.28
C PRO A 128 -2.28 18.29 29.37
N LEU A 129 -1.18 17.62 29.75
CA LEU A 129 -0.21 18.10 30.72
C LEU A 129 0.55 19.34 30.22
N LYS A 130 1.01 19.33 28.96
CA LYS A 130 1.85 20.37 28.39
C LYS A 130 1.11 21.66 28.11
N PHE A 131 -0.15 21.56 27.66
CA PHE A 131 -0.95 22.73 27.33
C PHE A 131 -1.85 23.18 28.48
N LYS A 132 -1.99 22.37 29.54
CA LYS A 132 -2.90 22.63 30.68
C LYS A 132 -4.34 22.90 30.22
N ILE A 133 -4.78 22.15 29.21
CA ILE A 133 -6.13 22.19 28.66
C ILE A 133 -6.71 20.79 28.81
N ASP A 134 -7.93 20.72 29.34
CA ASP A 134 -8.67 19.45 29.41
C ASP A 134 -9.08 19.04 28.00
N LEU A 135 -8.49 17.96 27.49
CA LEU A 135 -8.71 17.44 26.14
C LEU A 135 -8.82 15.92 26.22
N GLN A 136 -9.80 15.37 25.53
CA GLN A 136 -9.85 13.93 25.28
C GLN A 136 -9.03 13.63 24.03
N VAL A 137 -8.10 12.68 24.10
CA VAL A 137 -7.24 12.32 22.96
C VAL A 137 -7.41 10.84 22.65
N LYS A 138 -7.74 10.51 21.40
CA LYS A 138 -8.02 9.15 20.94
C LYS A 138 -7.28 8.84 19.66
N LEU A 139 -6.75 7.62 19.56
CA LEU A 139 -6.33 7.02 18.30
C LEU A 139 -7.47 6.14 17.79
N ASP A 140 -8.12 6.54 16.71
CA ASP A 140 -9.34 5.89 16.25
C ASP A 140 -9.07 4.73 15.28
N ALA A 141 -8.23 4.99 14.26
CA ALA A 141 -8.05 4.04 13.17
C ALA A 141 -6.71 4.15 12.43
N GLU A 142 -6.25 3.00 11.92
CA GLU A 142 -5.17 2.87 10.96
C GLU A 142 -5.68 2.37 9.60
N TYR A 143 -5.29 3.06 8.52
CA TYR A 143 -5.71 2.79 7.14
C TYR A 143 -4.50 2.39 6.29
N LEU A 144 -4.34 1.10 6.04
CA LEU A 144 -3.06 0.54 5.57
C LEU A 144 -3.23 -0.09 4.18
N PHE A 145 -2.35 0.25 3.26
CA PHE A 145 -2.21 -0.41 1.96
C PHE A 145 -0.93 -1.24 1.96
N ASP A 146 -1.09 -2.56 1.94
CA ASP A 146 -0.06 -3.58 1.69
C ASP A 146 1.26 -3.35 2.45
N THR A 147 1.19 -3.41 3.78
CA THR A 147 2.30 -3.06 4.67
C THR A 147 3.55 -3.91 4.44
N VAL A 148 4.70 -3.28 4.14
CA VAL A 148 6.01 -3.96 4.01
C VAL A 148 6.96 -3.43 5.08
N GLY A 149 7.39 -4.32 6.00
CA GLY A 149 8.24 -3.98 7.14
C GLY A 149 9.75 -3.94 6.86
N ALA A 150 10.17 -4.25 5.64
CA ALA A 150 11.58 -4.49 5.30
C ALA A 150 12.41 -3.18 5.19
N PHE A 151 12.72 -2.57 6.34
CA PHE A 151 13.57 -1.37 6.44
C PHE A 151 15.05 -1.77 6.46
N GLY A 152 15.90 -1.10 5.66
CA GLY A 152 17.35 -1.33 5.64
C GLY A 152 17.85 -2.33 4.59
N ILE A 153 17.00 -2.77 3.67
CA ILE A 153 17.40 -3.61 2.54
C ILE A 153 17.72 -2.70 1.33
N PRO A 154 18.96 -2.72 0.80
CA PRO A 154 19.27 -2.03 -0.46
C PRO A 154 18.34 -2.54 -1.57
N PHE A 155 17.76 -1.64 -2.37
CA PHE A 155 16.93 -2.03 -3.54
C PHE A 155 17.71 -2.94 -4.52
N ASP A 156 19.04 -2.86 -4.53
CA ASP A 156 19.95 -3.76 -5.25
C ASP A 156 20.11 -5.13 -4.56
N ILE A 157 18.99 -5.74 -4.15
CA ILE A 157 18.90 -7.11 -3.60
C ILE A 157 19.55 -8.12 -4.55
N TRP A 158 19.59 -7.83 -5.85
CA TRP A 158 20.30 -8.63 -6.84
C TRP A 158 21.79 -8.83 -6.50
N LEU A 159 22.50 -7.82 -5.97
CA LEU A 159 23.90 -7.97 -5.57
C LEU A 159 24.06 -8.85 -4.32
N LEU A 160 23.16 -8.76 -3.35
CA LEU A 160 23.21 -9.56 -2.12
C LEU A 160 22.87 -11.05 -2.37
N THR A 161 22.06 -11.34 -3.39
CA THR A 161 21.81 -12.73 -3.78
C THR A 161 22.99 -13.42 -4.47
N LYS A 162 23.92 -12.67 -5.06
CA LYS A 162 25.20 -13.24 -5.56
C LYS A 162 26.11 -13.76 -4.43
N ILE A 163 25.88 -13.34 -3.18
CA ILE A 163 26.65 -13.77 -2.01
C ILE A 163 25.86 -14.67 -1.05
N GLY A 164 24.70 -15.20 -1.48
CA GLY A 164 24.01 -16.27 -0.75
C GLY A 164 23.04 -15.85 0.36
N ILE A 165 22.62 -14.58 0.41
CA ILE A 165 21.63 -14.11 1.39
C ILE A 165 20.24 -14.10 0.74
N TYR A 166 19.36 -15.01 1.15
CA TYR A 166 18.07 -15.28 0.49
C TYR A 166 16.83 -14.94 1.33
N ASP A 167 16.99 -14.75 2.64
CA ASP A 167 15.90 -14.45 3.57
C ASP A 167 16.22 -13.15 4.33
N GLN A 168 15.36 -12.15 4.20
CA GLN A 168 15.62 -10.78 4.67
C GLN A 168 14.38 -10.19 5.35
N GLN A 169 13.82 -10.91 6.32
CA GLN A 169 12.97 -10.28 7.34
C GLN A 169 13.86 -9.76 8.47
N ILE A 170 14.46 -8.59 8.26
CA ILE A 170 15.26 -7.91 9.28
C ILE A 170 14.47 -6.66 9.70
N ASP A 171 13.84 -6.71 10.89
CA ASP A 171 13.05 -5.62 11.47
C ASP A 171 13.74 -5.03 12.75
N PRO A 172 14.95 -4.45 12.68
CA PRO A 172 15.63 -3.98 13.87
C PRO A 172 14.97 -2.68 14.37
N GLY A 173 14.21 -2.78 15.47
CA GLY A 173 13.68 -1.65 16.23
C GLY A 173 12.37 -1.04 15.74
N TRP A 174 11.68 -1.68 14.79
CA TRP A 174 10.38 -1.23 14.29
C TRP A 174 9.24 -2.05 14.92
N ASP A 175 8.27 -1.34 15.48
CA ASP A 175 7.04 -1.91 16.04
C ASP A 175 5.87 -1.76 15.06
N PHE A 176 5.18 -2.87 14.79
CA PHE A 176 4.05 -2.97 13.89
C PHE A 176 2.76 -3.38 14.61
N TYR A 177 2.72 -3.47 15.93
CA TYR A 177 1.49 -3.81 16.65
C TYR A 177 0.46 -2.69 16.51
N ILE A 178 -0.80 -3.08 16.34
CA ILE A 178 -1.92 -2.13 16.40
C ILE A 178 -2.23 -1.85 17.87
N PRO A 179 -2.27 -0.57 18.31
CA PRO A 179 -2.58 -0.24 19.69
C PRO A 179 -3.95 -0.76 20.14
N LYS A 180 -4.09 -0.99 21.45
CA LYS A 180 -5.35 -1.43 22.04
C LYS A 180 -6.47 -0.43 21.73
N ASP A 181 -7.67 -0.94 21.46
CA ASP A 181 -8.89 -0.17 21.17
C ASP A 181 -8.81 0.71 19.89
N THR A 182 -7.80 0.48 19.03
CA THR A 182 -7.67 1.11 17.71
C THR A 182 -8.22 0.19 16.62
N LYS A 183 -8.98 0.75 15.67
CA LYS A 183 -9.41 0.03 14.46
C LYS A 183 -8.27 -0.05 13.46
N ALA A 184 -8.20 -1.12 12.68
CA ALA A 184 -7.28 -1.17 11.54
C ALA A 184 -7.95 -1.79 10.33
N TYR A 185 -7.77 -1.14 9.19
CA TYR A 185 -8.25 -1.58 7.89
C TYR A 185 -7.02 -1.76 7.00
N HIS A 186 -6.81 -2.98 6.51
CA HIS A 186 -5.61 -3.32 5.76
C HIS A 186 -5.98 -3.94 4.42
N ALA A 187 -5.76 -3.19 3.34
CA ALA A 187 -5.90 -3.70 1.99
C ALA A 187 -4.59 -4.41 1.57
N LEU A 188 -4.68 -5.66 1.16
CA LEU A 188 -3.54 -6.54 0.86
C LEU A 188 -3.59 -7.01 -0.59
N SER A 189 -2.43 -7.15 -1.23
CA SER A 189 -2.33 -7.70 -2.60
C SER A 189 -2.37 -9.22 -2.62
N VAL A 190 -3.18 -9.80 -3.51
CA VAL A 190 -3.22 -11.25 -3.79
C VAL A 190 -2.07 -11.68 -4.71
N ASP A 191 -1.72 -10.88 -5.72
CA ASP A 191 -0.86 -11.32 -6.83
C ASP A 191 0.59 -10.86 -6.74
N GLU A 192 0.98 -10.10 -5.72
CA GLU A 192 2.40 -9.77 -5.50
C GLU A 192 3.20 -11.03 -5.20
N GLN A 193 4.36 -11.18 -5.86
CA GLN A 193 5.19 -12.39 -5.76
C GLN A 193 6.61 -12.14 -5.27
N ARG A 194 7.08 -10.89 -5.20
CA ARG A 194 8.43 -10.57 -4.70
C ARG A 194 8.49 -10.93 -3.22
N LYS A 195 9.35 -11.89 -2.87
CA LYS A 195 9.55 -12.33 -1.48
C LYS A 195 9.85 -11.17 -0.51
N PRO A 196 10.66 -10.14 -0.87
CA PRO A 196 10.88 -8.97 0.00
C PRO A 196 9.63 -8.11 0.25
N PHE A 197 8.59 -8.24 -0.58
CA PHE A 197 7.30 -7.55 -0.44
C PHE A 197 6.26 -8.46 0.25
N THR A 198 6.71 -9.37 1.11
CA THR A 198 5.82 -10.14 1.97
C THR A 198 5.17 -9.19 2.98
N PRO A 199 3.82 -9.14 3.04
CA PRO A 199 3.15 -8.15 3.85
C PRO A 199 3.24 -8.50 5.34
N LYS A 200 3.34 -7.49 6.21
CA LYS A 200 3.22 -7.66 7.66
C LYS A 200 1.73 -7.68 8.02
N LEU A 201 1.18 -8.86 8.25
CA LEU A 201 -0.22 -9.03 8.68
C LEU A 201 -0.45 -8.49 10.11
N ILE A 202 -1.71 -8.43 10.50
CA ILE A 202 -2.14 -7.94 11.80
C ILE A 202 -2.84 -9.05 12.56
N ASP A 203 -2.51 -9.21 13.84
CA ASP A 203 -3.21 -10.16 14.70
C ASP A 203 -4.70 -9.83 14.80
N LYS A 204 -5.53 -10.81 14.45
CA LYS A 204 -6.97 -10.64 14.35
C LYS A 204 -7.59 -10.31 15.71
N ASN A 205 -8.29 -9.19 15.77
CA ASN A 205 -9.26 -8.88 16.82
C ASN A 205 -10.56 -8.30 16.21
N LYS A 206 -11.55 -7.92 17.04
CA LYS A 206 -12.86 -7.42 16.56
C LYS A 206 -12.80 -6.08 15.80
N LEU A 207 -11.74 -5.30 15.99
CA LEU A 207 -11.51 -3.98 15.38
C LEU A 207 -10.60 -4.03 14.13
N ILE A 208 -10.08 -5.21 13.78
CA ILE A 208 -9.19 -5.40 12.63
C ILE A 208 -9.94 -6.03 11.46
N GLU A 209 -9.79 -5.43 10.29
CA GLU A 209 -10.28 -5.96 9.01
C GLU A 209 -9.14 -5.96 7.99
N GLU A 210 -8.69 -7.16 7.60
CA GLU A 210 -7.71 -7.34 6.52
C GLU A 210 -8.43 -7.93 5.30
N VAL A 211 -8.32 -7.27 4.16
CA VAL A 211 -9.01 -7.61 2.91
C VAL A 211 -8.01 -7.78 1.78
N TRP A 212 -8.08 -8.92 1.09
CA TRP A 212 -7.20 -9.25 -0.02
C TRP A 212 -7.83 -8.83 -1.36
N PHE A 213 -7.14 -7.98 -2.11
CA PHE A 213 -7.54 -7.41 -3.40
C PHE A 213 -6.69 -7.96 -4.56
N ASP A 214 -7.25 -7.90 -5.76
CA ASP A 214 -6.62 -8.33 -7.00
C ASP A 214 -5.48 -7.40 -7.44
N GLY A 215 -4.50 -7.97 -8.13
CA GLY A 215 -3.30 -7.29 -8.59
C GLY A 215 -2.15 -7.34 -7.59
N ASP A 216 -1.01 -6.78 -8.01
CA ASP A 216 0.24 -6.73 -7.24
C ASP A 216 0.28 -5.57 -6.22
N HIS A 217 1.45 -5.30 -5.62
CA HIS A 217 1.63 -4.29 -4.57
C HIS A 217 1.08 -2.90 -4.95
N SER A 218 1.40 -2.42 -6.16
CA SER A 218 0.96 -1.11 -6.67
C SER A 218 -0.46 -1.15 -7.24
N SER A 219 -0.97 -2.34 -7.55
CA SER A 219 -2.40 -2.53 -7.84
C SER A 219 -3.28 -2.37 -6.59
N VAL A 220 -2.69 -2.35 -5.39
CA VAL A 220 -3.38 -2.07 -4.12
C VAL A 220 -3.07 -0.68 -3.57
N GLY A 221 -1.80 -0.28 -3.60
CA GLY A 221 -1.37 1.03 -3.10
C GLY A 221 -1.43 2.17 -4.11
N GLY A 222 -1.68 1.88 -5.38
CA GLY A 222 -1.54 2.82 -6.48
C GLY A 222 -0.09 3.06 -6.92
N GLY A 223 0.12 4.07 -7.74
CA GLY A 223 1.43 4.41 -8.31
C GLY A 223 1.68 3.87 -9.72
N TYR A 224 0.66 3.29 -10.37
CA TYR A 224 0.72 3.00 -11.81
C TYR A 224 0.17 4.17 -12.64
N PRO A 225 0.82 4.54 -13.76
CA PRO A 225 0.30 5.56 -14.66
C PRO A 225 -0.85 4.99 -15.48
N THR A 226 -1.88 5.80 -15.73
CA THR A 226 -2.91 5.46 -16.71
C THR A 226 -2.32 5.51 -18.12
N THR A 227 -2.62 4.51 -18.94
CA THR A 227 -2.14 4.43 -20.33
C THR A 227 -3.12 5.04 -21.31
N LYS A 228 -4.39 5.16 -20.91
CA LYS A 228 -5.48 5.71 -21.71
C LYS A 228 -6.25 6.75 -20.92
N LYS A 229 -6.81 7.72 -21.64
CA LYS A 229 -7.81 8.65 -21.10
C LYS A 229 -9.01 7.82 -20.63
N ASP A 230 -9.47 8.06 -19.41
CA ASP A 230 -10.61 7.38 -18.75
C ASP A 230 -10.36 5.91 -18.33
N GLU A 231 -9.11 5.46 -18.30
CA GLU A 231 -8.75 4.15 -17.74
C GLU A 231 -8.94 4.11 -16.21
N ILE A 232 -9.76 3.16 -15.74
CA ILE A 232 -9.89 2.86 -14.30
C ILE A 232 -8.95 1.72 -13.98
N LEU A 233 -8.01 1.96 -13.06
CA LEU A 233 -7.06 0.96 -12.58
C LEU A 233 -7.66 0.14 -11.43
N SER A 234 -7.11 -1.05 -11.17
CA SER A 234 -7.59 -1.93 -10.09
C SER A 234 -7.36 -1.36 -8.70
N ASP A 235 -6.41 -0.42 -8.53
CA ASP A 235 -6.10 0.28 -7.27
C ASP A 235 -7.25 1.15 -6.77
N GLU A 236 -8.24 1.41 -7.63
CA GLU A 236 -9.48 2.10 -7.30
C GLU A 236 -10.35 1.29 -6.31
N ASN A 237 -10.37 -0.04 -6.39
CA ASN A 237 -11.14 -0.88 -5.47
C ASN A 237 -10.66 -0.76 -4.00
N PRO A 238 -9.37 -0.94 -3.70
CA PRO A 238 -8.86 -0.72 -2.35
C PRO A 238 -8.95 0.74 -1.91
N LEU A 239 -8.82 1.72 -2.81
CA LEU A 239 -9.06 3.13 -2.49
C LEU A 239 -10.49 3.36 -1.98
N ARG A 240 -11.49 2.90 -2.74
CA ARG A 240 -12.92 3.03 -2.37
C ARG A 240 -13.20 2.37 -1.04
N TYR A 241 -12.70 1.16 -0.85
CA TYR A 241 -12.78 0.45 0.43
C TYR A 241 -12.23 1.29 1.58
N MET A 242 -11.02 1.82 1.43
CA MET A 242 -10.36 2.59 2.48
C MET A 242 -11.09 3.90 2.79
N VAL A 243 -11.56 4.61 1.76
CA VAL A 243 -12.33 5.86 1.91
C VAL A 243 -13.66 5.60 2.62
N ARG A 244 -14.38 4.55 2.26
CA ARG A 244 -15.64 4.19 2.94
C ARG A 244 -15.40 3.87 4.41
N ARG A 245 -14.36 3.09 4.74
CA ARG A 245 -13.96 2.84 6.14
C ARG A 245 -13.53 4.12 6.85
N ALA A 246 -12.84 5.03 6.18
CA ALA A 246 -12.46 6.31 6.75
C ALA A 246 -13.68 7.19 7.11
N MET A 247 -14.68 7.24 6.22
CA MET A 247 -15.93 7.96 6.45
C MET A 247 -16.76 7.36 7.59
N GLU A 248 -16.81 6.02 7.70
CA GLU A 248 -17.45 5.33 8.83
C GLU A 248 -16.81 5.66 10.19
N ASN A 249 -15.57 6.17 10.19
CA ASN A 249 -14.84 6.62 11.38
C ASN A 249 -14.78 8.15 11.52
N GLY A 250 -15.61 8.88 10.77
CA GLY A 250 -15.79 10.32 10.93
C GLY A 250 -14.87 11.19 10.07
N LEU A 251 -13.99 10.61 9.24
CA LEU A 251 -13.19 11.40 8.30
C LEU A 251 -14.05 11.93 7.17
N ARG A 252 -13.83 13.20 6.79
CA ARG A 252 -14.59 13.90 5.76
C ARG A 252 -13.79 14.06 4.49
N PHE A 253 -14.44 13.81 3.36
CA PHE A 253 -13.88 13.97 2.03
C PHE A 253 -14.68 15.02 1.25
N VAL A 254 -14.04 15.70 0.29
CA VAL A 254 -14.69 16.69 -0.56
C VAL A 254 -15.63 16.00 -1.56
N ASP A 255 -16.81 16.58 -1.80
CA ASP A 255 -17.83 15.99 -2.66
C ASP A 255 -17.35 15.68 -4.09
N SER A 256 -16.46 16.52 -4.63
CA SER A 256 -15.87 16.30 -5.96
C SER A 256 -15.08 15.00 -6.03
N PHE A 257 -14.28 14.72 -5.01
CA PHE A 257 -13.51 13.48 -4.88
C PHE A 257 -14.43 12.26 -4.74
N LEU A 258 -15.47 12.37 -3.90
CA LEU A 258 -16.45 11.28 -3.72
C LEU A 258 -17.16 10.91 -5.03
N LYS A 259 -17.49 11.91 -5.85
CA LYS A 259 -18.12 11.72 -7.16
C LYS A 259 -17.15 11.15 -8.19
N GLU A 260 -15.93 11.67 -8.25
CA GLU A 260 -14.87 11.23 -9.16
C GLU A 260 -14.55 9.74 -8.95
N HIS A 261 -14.31 9.34 -7.70
CA HIS A 261 -13.99 7.96 -7.33
C HIS A 261 -15.23 7.09 -7.11
N GLN A 262 -16.42 7.62 -7.37
CA GLN A 262 -17.69 6.89 -7.30
C GLN A 262 -17.89 6.19 -5.94
N ILE A 263 -17.50 6.84 -4.85
CA ILE A 263 -17.51 6.25 -3.50
C ILE A 263 -18.91 5.81 -3.09
N GLU A 264 -19.92 6.64 -3.38
CA GLU A 264 -21.32 6.44 -3.02
C GLU A 264 -22.08 5.50 -3.98
N LYS A 265 -21.55 5.29 -5.20
CA LYS A 265 -22.15 4.38 -6.17
C LYS A 265 -21.49 3.02 -6.03
N TYR A 266 -22.24 2.04 -5.51
CA TYR A 266 -21.80 0.64 -5.58
C TYR A 266 -21.76 0.22 -7.06
N LEU A 267 -20.56 0.06 -7.61
CA LEU A 267 -20.37 -0.27 -9.01
C LEU A 267 -20.65 -1.75 -9.22
N GLN A 268 -21.47 -2.06 -10.24
CA GLN A 268 -21.80 -3.44 -10.57
C GLN A 268 -20.65 -4.17 -11.27
N ASN A 269 -19.64 -3.46 -11.79
CA ASN A 269 -18.47 -4.06 -12.44
C ASN A 269 -17.14 -3.42 -11.99
N PRO A 270 -16.48 -3.98 -10.96
CA PRO A 270 -15.29 -3.41 -10.30
C PRO A 270 -13.96 -3.74 -10.99
N LEU A 271 -13.98 -4.23 -12.24
CA LEU A 271 -12.78 -4.78 -12.87
C LEU A 271 -11.93 -3.68 -13.52
N GLY A 272 -11.17 -2.94 -12.70
CA GLY A 272 -10.15 -2.03 -13.18
C GLY A 272 -9.00 -2.75 -13.90
N THR A 273 -8.22 -2.04 -14.72
CA THR A 273 -7.04 -2.62 -15.36
C THR A 273 -6.00 -3.01 -14.32
N ILE A 274 -5.44 -4.22 -14.44
CA ILE A 274 -4.23 -4.64 -13.72
C ILE A 274 -3.05 -4.46 -14.67
N HIS A 275 -2.01 -3.75 -14.24
CA HIS A 275 -0.79 -3.59 -15.01
C HIS A 275 0.00 -4.89 -15.10
N THR A 276 0.92 -4.98 -16.07
CA THR A 276 1.88 -6.08 -16.09
C THR A 276 2.65 -6.07 -14.77
N PRO A 277 2.61 -7.15 -13.97
CA PRO A 277 3.18 -7.10 -12.64
C PRO A 277 4.70 -6.92 -12.66
N LEU A 278 5.20 -5.99 -11.85
CA LEU A 278 6.64 -5.68 -11.79
C LEU A 278 7.48 -6.88 -11.33
N TRP A 279 6.87 -7.82 -10.61
CA TRP A 279 7.56 -9.01 -10.16
C TRP A 279 8.02 -9.91 -11.32
N LYS A 280 7.45 -9.80 -12.53
CA LYS A 280 7.90 -10.58 -13.70
C LYS A 280 9.35 -10.29 -14.10
N GLU A 281 9.86 -9.11 -13.73
CA GLU A 281 11.23 -8.68 -14.00
C GLU A 281 12.26 -9.26 -12.99
N TRP A 282 11.79 -9.89 -11.91
CA TRP A 282 12.67 -10.38 -10.84
C TRP A 282 13.16 -11.81 -11.10
N PRO A 283 14.26 -12.29 -10.49
CA PRO A 283 14.66 -13.70 -10.58
C PRO A 283 13.61 -14.65 -9.98
N GLU A 284 13.41 -15.85 -10.57
CA GLU A 284 12.44 -16.84 -10.05
C GLU A 284 12.72 -17.25 -8.61
N THR A 285 14.00 -17.29 -8.22
CA THR A 285 14.43 -17.61 -6.85
C THR A 285 13.94 -16.60 -5.80
N GLN A 286 13.58 -15.38 -6.23
CA GLN A 286 13.06 -14.31 -5.38
C GLN A 286 11.54 -14.11 -5.52
N ARG A 287 10.88 -14.99 -6.27
CA ARG A 287 9.44 -14.98 -6.51
C ARG A 287 8.74 -16.13 -5.78
N GLY A 288 7.47 -15.94 -5.48
CA GLY A 288 6.58 -17.00 -5.01
C GLY A 288 5.19 -16.46 -4.66
N PRO A 289 4.15 -17.31 -4.71
CA PRO A 289 2.81 -16.90 -4.31
C PRO A 289 2.79 -16.48 -2.84
N ARG A 290 2.00 -15.45 -2.53
CA ARG A 290 1.73 -15.08 -1.14
C ARG A 290 1.02 -16.19 -0.39
N LYS A 291 1.31 -16.27 0.90
CA LYS A 291 0.55 -17.07 1.86
C LYS A 291 -0.60 -16.21 2.38
N ILE A 292 -1.82 -16.58 2.02
CA ILE A 292 -3.03 -15.87 2.44
C ILE A 292 -3.61 -16.60 3.66
N TYR A 293 -3.68 -15.91 4.80
CA TYR A 293 -4.26 -16.44 6.03
C TYR A 293 -4.65 -15.29 6.97
N ILE A 294 -5.35 -15.62 8.05
CA ILE A 294 -5.59 -14.69 9.16
C ILE A 294 -4.55 -14.96 10.24
N GLN A 295 -3.83 -13.91 10.66
CA GLN A 295 -2.83 -14.03 11.73
C GLN A 295 -3.49 -13.97 13.11
N ARG A 296 -3.01 -14.81 14.04
CA ARG A 296 -3.32 -14.76 15.48
C ARG A 296 -2.08 -15.14 16.26
N GLU A 297 -1.73 -14.35 17.28
CA GLU A 297 -0.54 -14.59 18.11
C GLU A 297 0.72 -14.74 17.25
N ASN A 298 0.84 -13.88 16.23
CA ASN A 298 1.92 -13.92 15.22
C ASN A 298 2.02 -15.22 14.40
N MET A 299 0.98 -16.06 14.41
CA MET A 299 0.95 -17.34 13.70
C MET A 299 -0.23 -17.44 12.72
N PRO A 300 -0.13 -18.24 11.64
CA PRO A 300 -1.27 -18.54 10.77
C PRO A 300 -2.39 -19.26 11.52
N SER A 301 -3.63 -18.84 11.30
CA SER A 301 -4.83 -19.51 11.83
C SER A 301 -5.64 -20.22 10.74
N ASN A 302 -6.53 -21.13 11.15
CA ASN A 302 -7.44 -21.87 10.27
C ASN A 302 -8.72 -21.09 9.89
N LEU A 303 -8.78 -19.79 10.21
CA LEU A 303 -9.92 -18.94 9.89
C LEU A 303 -9.94 -18.57 8.41
N SER A 304 -11.14 -18.33 7.89
CA SER A 304 -11.34 -17.95 6.49
C SER A 304 -10.93 -16.49 6.25
N PRO A 305 -9.88 -16.24 5.44
CA PRO A 305 -9.46 -14.88 5.08
C PRO A 305 -10.57 -14.15 4.32
N LEU A 306 -10.54 -12.83 4.36
CA LEU A 306 -11.52 -11.98 3.68
C LEU A 306 -10.92 -11.49 2.36
N VAL A 307 -11.59 -11.79 1.25
CA VAL A 307 -11.15 -11.47 -0.12
C VAL A 307 -12.15 -10.50 -0.72
N ALA A 308 -11.69 -9.51 -1.47
CA ALA A 308 -12.59 -8.57 -2.15
C ALA A 308 -13.39 -9.27 -3.26
N GLU A 309 -14.64 -8.87 -3.45
CA GLU A 309 -15.51 -9.40 -4.52
C GLU A 309 -14.90 -9.21 -5.91
N SER A 310 -14.11 -8.15 -6.11
CA SER A 310 -13.38 -7.89 -7.36
C SER A 310 -12.49 -9.05 -7.79
N VAL A 311 -11.88 -9.78 -6.84
CA VAL A 311 -11.02 -10.93 -7.15
C VAL A 311 -11.82 -12.07 -7.78
N VAL A 312 -12.97 -12.42 -7.19
CA VAL A 312 -13.82 -13.51 -7.68
C VAL A 312 -14.48 -13.12 -8.99
N LYS A 313 -15.03 -11.90 -9.07
CA LYS A 313 -15.58 -11.36 -10.32
C LYS A 313 -14.53 -11.36 -11.44
N ARG A 314 -13.26 -11.08 -11.13
CA ARG A 314 -12.20 -11.13 -12.13
C ARG A 314 -11.92 -12.56 -12.58
N MET A 315 -11.86 -13.53 -11.66
CA MET A 315 -11.67 -14.94 -12.02
C MET A 315 -12.81 -15.47 -12.91
N GLU A 316 -14.05 -15.05 -12.66
CA GLU A 316 -15.23 -15.42 -13.43
C GLU A 316 -15.22 -14.82 -14.85
N ASN A 317 -14.84 -13.55 -14.98
CA ASN A 317 -14.90 -12.81 -16.25
C ASN A 317 -13.63 -12.93 -17.10
N ASP A 318 -12.47 -13.07 -16.47
CA ASP A 318 -11.17 -13.21 -17.12
C ASP A 318 -10.62 -14.63 -16.91
N ARG A 319 -10.56 -15.40 -18.00
CA ARG A 319 -10.08 -16.78 -17.96
C ARG A 319 -8.58 -16.89 -17.71
N THR A 320 -7.82 -15.81 -17.88
CA THR A 320 -6.37 -15.78 -17.69
C THR A 320 -5.99 -15.39 -16.26
N TYR A 321 -6.90 -14.76 -15.52
CA TYR A 321 -6.64 -14.34 -14.15
C TYR A 321 -6.81 -15.49 -13.15
N ARG A 322 -5.69 -16.11 -12.76
CA ARG A 322 -5.64 -17.29 -11.86
C ARG A 322 -4.67 -17.05 -10.71
N PRO A 323 -5.10 -16.33 -9.65
CA PRO A 323 -4.24 -16.02 -8.52
C PRO A 323 -3.78 -17.30 -7.81
N THR A 324 -2.51 -17.65 -7.94
CA THR A 324 -1.94 -18.87 -7.37
C THR A 324 -2.02 -18.91 -5.84
N ALA A 325 -2.04 -17.74 -5.20
CA ALA A 325 -2.19 -17.62 -3.75
C ALA A 325 -3.56 -18.12 -3.24
N LEU A 326 -4.61 -18.08 -4.08
CA LEU A 326 -5.95 -18.58 -3.72
C LEU A 326 -6.14 -20.07 -4.04
N LYS A 327 -5.32 -20.64 -4.93
CA LYS A 327 -5.48 -22.03 -5.42
C LYS A 327 -5.56 -23.05 -4.29
N ASN A 328 -4.79 -22.84 -3.23
CA ASN A 328 -4.66 -23.79 -2.12
C ASN A 328 -5.54 -23.42 -0.91
N LEU A 329 -6.39 -22.39 -1.01
CA LEU A 329 -7.28 -22.03 0.08
C LEU A 329 -8.53 -22.91 0.06
N PRO A 330 -8.82 -23.67 1.12
CA PRO A 330 -10.00 -24.52 1.14
C PRO A 330 -11.29 -23.71 1.24
N LYS A 331 -11.25 -22.49 1.78
CA LYS A 331 -12.41 -21.59 1.93
C LYS A 331 -11.94 -20.17 2.22
N PHE A 332 -12.74 -19.19 1.81
CA PHE A 332 -12.55 -17.79 2.18
C PHE A 332 -13.91 -17.09 2.35
N ARG A 333 -13.89 -15.84 2.78
CA ARG A 333 -15.08 -14.97 2.82
C ARG A 333 -14.91 -13.88 1.79
N ILE A 334 -16.01 -13.40 1.22
CA ILE A 334 -16.01 -12.31 0.25
C ILE A 334 -16.53 -11.05 0.91
N LEU A 335 -15.79 -9.94 0.80
CA LEU A 335 -16.29 -8.60 1.08
C LEU A 335 -16.91 -8.03 -0.20
N LYS A 336 -18.22 -7.80 -0.16
CA LYS A 336 -18.96 -7.12 -1.23
C LYS A 336 -18.80 -5.61 -1.13
N GLU A 337 -19.04 -4.92 -2.25
CA GLU A 337 -18.99 -3.46 -2.27
C GLU A 337 -19.98 -2.79 -1.31
N ASP A 338 -21.12 -3.43 -1.05
CA ASP A 338 -22.15 -2.98 -0.09
C ASP A 338 -21.81 -3.33 1.37
N HIS A 339 -20.56 -3.70 1.64
CA HIS A 339 -20.00 -4.09 2.93
C HIS A 339 -20.54 -5.40 3.50
N LYS A 340 -21.41 -6.12 2.77
CA LYS A 340 -21.84 -7.46 3.19
C LYS A 340 -20.69 -8.45 3.05
N VAL A 341 -20.60 -9.34 4.03
CA VAL A 341 -19.62 -10.43 4.02
C VAL A 341 -20.34 -11.74 3.76
N GLU A 342 -19.90 -12.46 2.73
CA GLU A 342 -20.46 -13.76 2.35
C GLU A 342 -19.42 -14.87 2.49
N SER A 343 -19.89 -16.07 2.84
CA SER A 343 -19.03 -17.25 2.89
C SER A 343 -18.80 -17.82 1.48
N TYR A 344 -17.55 -18.17 1.17
CA TYR A 344 -17.17 -18.88 -0.03
C TYR A 344 -16.59 -20.26 0.36
N PRO A 345 -17.46 -21.28 0.53
CA PRO A 345 -17.09 -22.60 1.04
C PRO A 345 -16.30 -23.42 0.01
N PRO A 346 -15.68 -24.54 0.43
CA PRO A 346 -14.80 -25.34 -0.43
C PRO A 346 -15.42 -25.74 -1.77
N GLN A 347 -16.71 -26.11 -1.79
CA GLN A 347 -17.38 -26.48 -3.02
C GLN A 347 -17.42 -25.33 -4.03
N LYS A 348 -17.75 -24.09 -3.58
CA LYS A 348 -17.75 -22.91 -4.47
C LYS A 348 -16.36 -22.58 -4.99
N VAL A 349 -15.32 -22.76 -4.15
CA VAL A 349 -13.92 -22.61 -4.60
C VAL A 349 -13.62 -23.63 -5.69
N THR A 350 -13.90 -24.91 -5.45
CA THR A 350 -13.68 -25.98 -6.43
C THR A 350 -14.45 -25.75 -7.73
N ASP A 351 -15.72 -25.33 -7.65
CA ASP A 351 -16.56 -25.04 -8.81
C ASP A 351 -16.02 -23.84 -9.60
N LEU A 352 -15.52 -22.81 -8.92
CA LEU A 352 -14.86 -21.67 -9.57
C LEU A 352 -13.67 -22.15 -10.39
N TRP A 353 -12.79 -22.99 -9.83
CA TRP A 353 -11.65 -23.53 -10.59
C TRP A 353 -12.08 -24.51 -11.71
N THR A 354 -13.06 -25.38 -11.46
CA THR A 354 -13.51 -26.42 -12.40
C THR A 354 -14.32 -25.87 -13.58
N SER A 355 -15.20 -24.90 -13.34
CA SER A 355 -16.01 -24.25 -14.38
C SER A 355 -15.12 -23.54 -15.42
N LEU A 356 -13.97 -23.05 -14.97
CA LEU A 356 -12.99 -22.38 -15.79
C LEU A 356 -12.18 -23.36 -16.67
N ASP A 357 -11.92 -24.57 -16.18
CA ASP A 357 -11.29 -25.64 -16.98
C ASP A 357 -12.23 -26.14 -18.10
N LYS A 358 -13.54 -26.27 -17.82
CA LYS A 358 -14.56 -26.60 -18.84
C LYS A 358 -14.69 -25.52 -19.91
N LEU A 359 -14.49 -24.25 -19.55
CA LEU A 359 -14.47 -23.12 -20.47
C LEU A 359 -13.21 -23.11 -21.36
N ALA A 360 -12.07 -23.58 -20.85
CA ALA A 360 -10.86 -23.81 -21.65
C ALA A 360 -11.01 -24.99 -22.63
N ALA A 361 -11.71 -26.06 -22.23
CA ALA A 361 -11.99 -27.22 -23.08
C ALA A 361 -13.03 -26.96 -24.20
N SER A 362 -13.94 -26.01 -24.02
CA SER A 362 -15.02 -25.67 -24.98
C SER A 362 -14.64 -24.64 -26.05
N LYS A 363 -13.38 -24.20 -26.09
CA LYS A 363 -12.79 -23.52 -27.25
C LYS A 363 -11.39 -24.09 -27.50
N VAL A 364 -11.33 -25.27 -28.12
CA VAL A 364 -10.17 -25.63 -28.93
C VAL A 364 -10.19 -24.72 -30.16
N LEU A 365 -9.74 -23.47 -30.01
CA LEU A 365 -9.18 -22.73 -31.12
C LEU A 365 -7.83 -23.39 -31.38
N GLN A 366 -7.78 -24.19 -32.45
CA GLN A 366 -6.52 -24.61 -33.03
C GLN A 366 -5.70 -23.37 -33.32
N PHE A 367 -4.54 -23.23 -32.68
CA PHE A 367 -3.54 -22.29 -33.15
C PHE A 367 -3.06 -22.78 -34.51
N THR A 368 -3.36 -22.06 -35.58
CA THR A 368 -2.60 -22.21 -36.82
C THR A 368 -1.15 -21.83 -36.51
N LYS A 369 -0.22 -22.74 -36.84
CA LYS A 369 1.22 -22.43 -36.79
C LYS A 369 1.47 -21.13 -37.56
N PRO A 370 2.30 -20.20 -37.05
CA PRO A 370 2.79 -19.12 -37.87
C PRO A 370 3.53 -19.72 -39.07
N SER A 371 3.09 -19.35 -40.28
CA SER A 371 3.85 -19.62 -41.49
C SER A 371 5.22 -18.97 -41.36
N SER A 372 6.28 -19.76 -41.51
CA SER A 372 7.63 -19.26 -41.71
C SER A 372 7.67 -18.39 -42.97
N LEU A 373 7.68 -17.06 -42.79
CA LEU A 373 8.12 -16.14 -43.83
C LEU A 373 9.33 -15.39 -43.29
N ALA A 374 10.46 -15.71 -43.91
CA ALA A 374 11.73 -15.06 -43.72
C ALA A 374 11.61 -13.56 -43.99
N VAL A 375 12.11 -12.75 -43.06
CA VAL A 375 12.49 -11.37 -43.34
C VAL A 375 13.94 -11.23 -42.91
N GLY A 376 14.77 -10.85 -43.87
CA GLY A 376 16.21 -10.93 -43.84
C GLY A 376 16.88 -10.06 -42.79
N ALA A 377 18.08 -10.49 -42.43
CA ALA A 377 19.06 -9.71 -41.71
C ALA A 377 19.32 -8.38 -42.46
N SER A 378 19.12 -7.26 -41.77
CA SER A 378 19.88 -6.05 -42.05
C SER A 378 20.69 -5.74 -40.81
N GLN A 379 22.01 -5.84 -40.96
CA GLN A 379 23.00 -5.43 -39.99
C GLN A 379 23.01 -3.90 -39.91
N GLY A 380 23.07 -3.38 -38.69
CA GLY A 380 23.22 -1.95 -38.42
C GLY A 380 23.49 -1.73 -36.94
N ALA A 381 24.66 -2.18 -36.46
CA ALA A 381 25.12 -1.89 -35.11
C ALA A 381 25.42 -0.38 -34.97
N PRO A 382 25.04 0.29 -33.86
CA PRO A 382 25.51 1.63 -33.57
C PRO A 382 26.99 1.59 -33.20
N ILE A 383 27.80 2.34 -33.94
CA ILE A 383 29.23 2.55 -33.70
C ILE A 383 29.38 3.41 -32.43
N LEU A 384 30.11 2.90 -31.43
CA LEU A 384 30.54 3.64 -30.25
C LEU A 384 31.61 4.68 -30.66
N PRO A 385 31.58 5.93 -30.14
CA PRO A 385 32.61 6.92 -30.46
C PRO A 385 33.96 6.56 -29.83
N GLU A 386 35.01 6.51 -30.66
CA GLU A 386 36.41 6.31 -30.25
C GLU A 386 36.90 7.40 -29.28
N GLU A 387 37.47 6.95 -28.17
CA GLU A 387 38.25 7.76 -27.25
C GLU A 387 39.51 8.32 -27.95
N ARG A 388 39.57 9.65 -28.12
CA ARG A 388 40.81 10.34 -28.47
C ARG A 388 41.81 10.23 -27.33
N LYS A 389 42.76 9.30 -27.47
CA LYS A 389 44.01 9.28 -26.70
C LYS A 389 44.76 10.60 -26.89
N LYS A 390 44.76 11.46 -25.87
CA LYS A 390 45.72 12.57 -25.78
C LYS A 390 47.04 12.05 -25.22
N SER A 391 48.06 12.10 -26.07
CA SER A 391 49.47 11.87 -25.73
C SER A 391 49.93 12.90 -24.70
N ILE A 392 50.31 12.46 -23.51
CA ILE A 392 51.11 13.27 -22.57
C ILE A 392 52.57 13.03 -22.90
N VAL A 393 53.21 14.06 -23.47
CA VAL A 393 54.65 14.16 -23.66
C VAL A 393 55.30 14.50 -22.32
N LYS A 394 56.20 13.63 -21.86
CA LYS A 394 57.18 13.94 -20.80
C LYS A 394 58.32 14.80 -21.37
N ARG A 395 58.45 16.04 -20.89
CA ARG A 395 59.68 16.87 -20.78
C ARG A 395 59.36 17.89 -19.69
N ARG A 396 60.11 18.11 -18.62
CA ARG A 396 61.44 17.72 -18.15
C ARG A 396 61.36 17.42 -16.66
#